data_AF-A0A9D5D6T6-F1
#
_entry.id   AF-A0A9D5D6T6-F1
#
_cell.length_a   1.000
_cell.length_b   1.000
_cell.length_c   1.000
_cell.angle_alpha   90.00
_cell.angle_beta   90.00
_cell.angle_gamma   90.00
#
_symmetry.space_group_name_H-M   'P 1'
#
loop_
_entity.id
_entity.type
_entity.pdbx_description
1 polymer ?
#
loop_
_entity_poly.entity_id
_entity_poly.type
_entity_poly.pdbx_seq_one_letter_code
_entity_poly.pdbx_strand_id
1 'polypeptide(L)'
;MISNPVNSTVPIAAEVFKKAGTYDEKKLFGVTTLDLVRAKTFYAGKTGLPVSDVNVPVVGGHAGITILPLFSQATPSTNALSAKDMKL
;
A
#
# COMPACT_ATOMS: atom_id res chain seq x y z
N MET A 1 5.75 4.73 11.32
CA MET A 1 6.98 5.14 10.63
C MET A 1 6.64 5.66 9.25
N ILE A 2 7.11 6.88 8.93
CA ILE A 2 6.97 7.52 7.60
C ILE A 2 8.33 7.64 6.90
N SER A 3 9.43 7.70 7.66
CA SER A 3 10.78 7.85 7.13
C SER A 3 11.11 6.80 6.08
N ASN A 4 11.61 7.25 4.93
CA ASN A 4 12.07 6.37 3.87
C ASN A 4 13.51 5.90 4.14
N PRO A 5 13.87 4.67 3.72
CA PRO A 5 13.02 3.68 3.06
C PRO A 5 12.20 2.84 4.07
N VAL A 6 10.86 2.89 4.00
CA VAL A 6 9.97 2.25 5.01
C VAL A 6 10.25 0.75 5.18
N ASN A 7 10.58 0.07 4.08
CA ASN A 7 10.93 -1.36 4.06
C ASN A 7 12.13 -1.72 4.95
N SER A 8 12.99 -0.75 5.27
CA SER A 8 14.15 -0.93 6.14
C SER A 8 13.98 -0.24 7.48
N THR A 9 13.37 0.96 7.53
CA THR A 9 13.23 1.71 8.79
C THR A 9 12.31 1.01 9.78
N VAL A 10 11.25 0.33 9.32
CA VAL A 10 10.35 -0.41 10.21
C VAL A 10 11.07 -1.56 10.92
N PRO A 11 11.79 -2.47 10.24
CA PRO A 11 12.64 -3.45 10.90
C PRO A 11 13.68 -2.83 11.84
N ILE A 12 14.32 -1.71 11.46
CA ILE A 12 15.29 -1.02 12.32
C ILE A 12 14.63 -0.55 13.62
N ALA A 13 13.45 0.08 13.55
CA ALA A 13 12.72 0.52 14.73
C ALA A 13 12.28 -0.67 15.60
N ALA A 14 11.88 -1.79 14.99
CA ALA A 14 11.56 -3.01 15.74
C ALA A 14 12.76 -3.48 16.58
N GLU A 15 13.96 -3.53 16.00
CA GLU A 15 15.18 -3.93 16.71
C GLU A 15 15.58 -2.92 17.80
N VAL A 16 15.38 -1.62 17.57
CA VAL A 16 15.60 -0.60 18.61
C VAL A 16 14.64 -0.80 19.79
N PHE A 17 13.36 -1.05 19.53
CA PHE A 17 12.39 -1.31 20.59
C PHE A 17 12.63 -2.64 21.31
N LYS A 18 13.11 -3.69 20.61
CA LYS A 18 13.50 -4.95 21.24
C LYS A 18 14.68 -4.75 22.20
N LYS A 19 15.70 -4.00 21.78
CA LYS A 19 16.84 -3.64 22.64
C LYS A 19 16.42 -2.81 23.86
N ALA A 20 15.40 -1.97 23.71
CA ALA A 20 14.83 -1.19 24.80
C ALA A 20 13.85 -1.98 25.70
N GLY A 21 13.49 -3.22 25.34
CA GLY A 21 12.51 -4.03 26.07
C GLY A 21 11.06 -3.54 25.93
N THR A 22 10.76 -2.69 24.95
CA THR A 22 9.44 -2.04 24.77
C THR A 22 8.77 -2.41 23.45
N TYR A 23 9.23 -3.47 22.77
CA TYR A 23 8.67 -3.89 21.49
C TYR A 23 7.26 -4.47 21.66
N ASP A 24 6.30 -3.86 20.96
CA ASP A 24 4.94 -4.36 20.79
C ASP A 24 4.62 -4.33 19.29
N GLU A 25 4.54 -5.52 18.68
CA GLU A 25 4.27 -5.69 17.25
C GLU A 25 2.94 -5.09 16.81
N LYS A 26 1.96 -4.96 17.71
CA LYS A 26 0.65 -4.36 17.43
C LYS A 26 0.68 -2.84 17.44
N LYS A 27 1.81 -2.22 17.78
CA LYS A 27 1.98 -0.76 17.87
C LYS A 27 3.00 -0.18 16.91
N LEU A 28 3.73 -1.02 16.15
CA LEU A 28 4.69 -0.56 15.16
C LEU A 28 4.10 -0.68 13.74
N PHE A 29 3.78 0.47 13.14
CA PHE A 29 3.21 0.52 11.79
C PHE A 29 4.14 1.22 10.80
N GLY A 30 4.38 0.60 9.65
CA GLY A 30 4.91 1.27 8.45
C GLY A 30 3.77 1.94 7.68
N VAL A 31 3.87 3.25 7.43
CA VAL A 31 2.81 3.98 6.73
C VAL A 31 2.93 3.76 5.23
N THR A 32 2.02 2.97 4.66
CA THR A 32 1.90 2.70 3.21
C THR A 32 0.63 3.29 2.59
N THR A 33 -0.10 4.12 3.35
CA THR A 33 -1.40 4.68 2.95
C THR A 33 -1.32 5.53 1.68
N LEU A 34 -0.17 6.13 1.38
CA LEU A 34 0.05 6.86 0.13
C LEU A 34 -0.10 5.94 -1.10
N ASP A 35 0.34 4.69 -1.02
CA ASP A 35 0.22 3.75 -2.14
C ASP A 35 -1.24 3.35 -2.36
N LEU A 36 -2.04 3.22 -1.29
CA LEU A 36 -3.49 3.03 -1.39
C LEU A 36 -4.16 4.20 -2.12
N VAL A 37 -3.83 5.45 -1.76
CA VAL A 37 -4.39 6.65 -2.40
C VAL A 37 -4.02 6.71 -3.87
N ARG A 38 -2.77 6.38 -4.21
CA ARG A 38 -2.30 6.32 -5.62
C ARG A 38 -3.04 5.24 -6.41
N ALA A 39 -3.16 4.03 -5.87
CA ALA A 39 -3.86 2.93 -6.53
C ALA A 39 -5.35 3.24 -6.75
N LYS A 40 -6.03 3.82 -5.75
CA LYS A 40 -7.42 4.28 -5.87
C LYS A 40 -7.57 5.34 -6.96
N THR A 41 -6.68 6.33 -7.00
CA THR A 41 -6.72 7.40 -8.00
C THR A 41 -6.54 6.85 -9.41
N PHE A 42 -5.59 5.93 -9.59
CA PHE A 42 -5.35 5.27 -10.88
C PHE A 42 -6.57 4.44 -11.32
N TYR A 43 -7.10 3.61 -10.42
CA TYR A 43 -8.27 2.77 -10.71
C TYR A 43 -9.51 3.60 -11.06
N ALA A 44 -9.80 4.63 -10.27
CA ALA A 44 -10.88 5.58 -10.51
C ALA A 44 -10.76 6.27 -11.88
N GLY A 45 -9.56 6.75 -12.22
CA GLY A 45 -9.30 7.38 -13.51
C GLY A 45 -9.52 6.45 -14.72
N LYS A 46 -9.25 5.15 -14.56
CA LYS A 46 -9.49 4.14 -15.61
C LYS A 46 -10.94 3.69 -15.72
N THR A 47 -11.68 3.74 -14.62
CA THR A 47 -13.05 3.22 -14.54
C THR A 47 -14.13 4.32 -14.63
N GLY A 48 -13.73 5.59 -14.56
CA GLY A 48 -14.66 6.73 -14.54
C GLY A 48 -15.43 6.87 -13.22
N LEU A 49 -14.97 6.20 -12.16
CA LEU A 49 -15.60 6.24 -10.84
C LEU A 49 -15.03 7.38 -9.97
N PRO A 50 -15.81 7.90 -9.02
CA PRO A 50 -15.28 8.79 -7.99
C PRO A 50 -14.22 8.09 -7.13
N VAL A 51 -13.09 8.75 -6.86
CA VAL A 51 -12.01 8.18 -6.03
C VAL A 51 -12.50 7.79 -4.62
N SER A 52 -13.46 8.54 -4.09
CA SER A 52 -14.09 8.29 -2.78
C SER A 52 -14.78 6.92 -2.69
N ASP A 53 -15.27 6.42 -3.82
CA ASP A 53 -16.11 5.23 -3.91
C ASP A 53 -15.27 4.00 -4.27
N VAL A 54 -13.98 4.20 -4.55
CA VAL A 54 -13.04 3.17 -4.94
C VAL A 54 -12.21 2.71 -3.75
N ASN A 55 -12.10 1.40 -3.61
CA ASN A 55 -11.14 0.76 -2.73
C ASN A 55 -10.27 -0.22 -3.51
N VAL A 56 -8.95 -0.06 -3.40
CA VAL A 56 -7.97 -0.98 -3.99
C VAL A 56 -7.02 -1.39 -2.87
N PRO A 57 -7.03 -2.66 -2.44
CA PRO A 57 -6.03 -3.16 -1.50
C PRO A 57 -4.63 -3.08 -2.11
N VAL A 58 -3.66 -2.61 -1.34
CA VAL A 58 -2.24 -2.62 -1.70
C VAL A 58 -1.48 -3.35 -0.62
N VAL A 59 -0.65 -4.31 -1.01
CA VAL A 59 0.12 -5.18 -0.10
C VAL A 59 1.60 -5.17 -0.47
N GLY A 60 2.43 -5.80 0.36
CA GLY A 60 3.88 -5.89 0.17
C GLY A 60 4.62 -4.79 0.94
N GLY A 61 5.47 -4.03 0.25
CA GLY A 61 6.29 -2.96 0.81
C GLY A 61 5.97 -1.58 0.20
N HIS A 62 6.85 -0.61 0.47
CA HIS A 62 6.77 0.78 0.03
C HIS A 62 7.99 1.17 -0.85
N ALA A 63 8.42 0.28 -1.75
CA ALA A 63 9.51 0.57 -2.69
C ALA A 63 9.38 -0.17 -4.01
N GLY A 64 9.18 0.56 -5.11
CA GLY A 64 9.16 0.02 -6.48
C GLY A 64 8.26 -1.21 -6.61
N ILE A 65 8.83 -2.31 -7.10
CA ILE A 65 8.13 -3.58 -7.36
C ILE A 65 7.59 -4.28 -6.10
N THR A 66 7.96 -3.82 -4.90
CA THR A 66 7.40 -4.37 -3.65
C THR A 66 6.00 -3.84 -3.37
N ILE A 67 5.56 -2.77 -4.03
CA ILE A 67 4.22 -2.21 -3.91
C ILE A 67 3.29 -3.00 -4.84
N LEU A 68 2.37 -3.78 -4.29
CA LEU A 68 1.49 -4.65 -5.06
C LEU A 68 0.03 -4.25 -4.91
N PRO A 69 -0.55 -3.46 -5.86
CA PRO A 69 -1.99 -3.22 -5.90
C PRO A 69 -2.75 -4.46 -6.37
N LEU A 70 -3.74 -4.88 -5.59
CA LEU A 70 -4.60 -6.02 -5.89
C LEU A 70 -5.83 -5.56 -6.66
N PHE A 71 -5.67 -5.20 -7.93
CA PHE A 71 -6.77 -4.72 -8.77
C PHE A 71 -7.90 -5.75 -8.94
N SER A 72 -7.60 -7.04 -8.82
CA SER A 72 -8.60 -8.12 -8.81
C SER A 72 -9.53 -8.09 -7.59
N GLN A 73 -9.14 -7.38 -6.53
CA GLN A 73 -9.92 -7.19 -5.30
C GLN A 73 -10.41 -5.75 -5.15
N ALA A 74 -10.36 -4.96 -6.21
CA ALA A 74 -10.87 -3.60 -6.19
C ALA A 74 -12.40 -3.60 -6.05
N THR A 75 -12.93 -2.66 -5.28
CA THR A 75 -14.37 -2.42 -5.16
C THR A 75 -14.71 -0.99 -5.57
N PRO A 76 -15.73 -0.77 -6.41
CA PRO A 76 -16.53 -1.79 -7.09
C PRO A 76 -15.71 -2.56 -8.15
N SER A 77 -16.11 -3.81 -8.43
CA SER A 77 -15.44 -4.64 -9.45
C SER A 77 -15.75 -4.13 -10.85
N THR A 78 -14.75 -4.15 -11.74
CA THR A 78 -14.90 -3.73 -13.14
C THR A 78 -14.08 -4.62 -14.07
N ASN A 79 -14.55 -4.76 -15.31
CA ASN A 79 -13.81 -5.39 -16.40
C ASN A 79 -13.09 -4.35 -17.28
N ALA A 80 -13.00 -3.09 -16.83
CA ALA A 80 -12.47 -1.99 -17.63
C ALA A 80 -10.94 -1.97 -17.69
N LEU A 81 -10.26 -2.74 -16.83
CA LEU A 81 -8.80 -2.82 -16.79
C LEU A 81 -8.28 -3.94 -17.68
N SER A 82 -7.35 -3.62 -18.57
CA SER A 82 -6.60 -4.61 -19.32
C SER A 82 -5.38 -5.10 -18.52
N ALA A 83 -4.78 -6.22 -18.93
CA ALA A 83 -3.53 -6.71 -18.35
C ALA A 83 -2.36 -5.71 -18.45
N LYS A 84 -2.43 -4.75 -19.38
CA LYS A 84 -1.45 -3.66 -19.50
C LYS A 84 -1.66 -2.59 -18.42
N ASP A 85 -2.91 -2.33 -18.04
CA ASP A 85 -3.25 -1.37 -16.98
C ASP A 85 -2.91 -1.91 -15.58
N MET A 86 -2.75 -3.22 -15.44
CA MET A 86 -2.39 -3.89 -14.17
C MET A 86 -0.88 -3.94 -13.90
N LYS A 87 -0.05 -3.37 -14.80
CA LYS A 87 1.39 -3.24 -14.60
C LYS A 87 1.71 -1.79 -14.23
N LEU A 88 2.16 -1.56 -13.00
CA LEU A 88 2.76 -0.30 -12.55
C LEU A 88 4.19 -0.15 -13.07
#